data_AF-A0A3B5ZWA4-F1
#
_entry.id   AF-A0A3B5ZWA4-F1
#
_cell.length_a   1.000
_cell.length_b   1.000
_cell.length_c   1.000
_cell.angle_alpha   90.00
_cell.angle_beta   90.00
_cell.angle_gamma   90.00
#
_symmetry.space_group_name_H-M   'P 1'
#
loop_
_entity.id
_entity.type
_entity.pdbx_description
1 polymer ?
#
loop_
_entity_poly.entity_id
_entity_poly.type
_entity_poly.pdbx_seq_one_letter_code
_entity_poly.pdbx_strand_id
1 'polypeptide(L)'
;MERVKGWIPEMSAIASSMLDKWEVQGGTHTEFEIDASKEFQTFSSDVISRVAFGSSYEEGKRVFQLQEEQIKLALLAMRTFYFPGFRFVPTKKNRRRHSLNQEIRSSLRKLIEINGRKCEDSKNLLGLMLSASKTDNEFKMGIEEIIDECKTFYFAGKETTANLLTWATLLLALHKEWQDKAHGEVYQVCGKHKHPNAENLSSLKIVNMVLKETLRLYPPALFINRTVTRDVKLGKLDIPADGKSYHLGAYFPLGLALPSVLGRILRWLRQSWRLQWSSSGLRLMSHRPMFMRR
;
A
#
# COMPACT_ATOMS: atom_id res chain seq x y z
N MET A 1 13.12 -9.41 7.28
CA MET A 1 13.70 -8.81 6.06
C MET A 1 14.19 -9.89 5.08
N GLU A 2 14.99 -10.87 5.49
CA GLU A 2 15.49 -11.92 4.56
C GLU A 2 14.39 -12.75 3.89
N ARG A 3 13.27 -13.00 4.57
CA ARG A 3 12.15 -13.74 3.97
C ARG A 3 11.46 -12.98 2.84
N VAL A 4 11.33 -11.65 2.97
CA VAL A 4 10.79 -10.77 1.92
C VAL A 4 11.72 -10.76 0.70
N LYS A 5 13.04 -10.87 0.90
CA LYS A 5 13.99 -10.99 -0.20
C LYS A 5 13.70 -12.21 -1.09
N GLY A 6 13.26 -13.31 -0.49
CA GLY A 6 12.88 -14.54 -1.21
C GLY A 6 11.64 -14.38 -2.11
N TRP A 7 10.85 -13.33 -1.93
CA TRP A 7 9.63 -13.07 -2.70
C TRP A 7 9.86 -12.17 -3.93
N ILE A 8 11.03 -11.51 -4.01
CA ILE A 8 11.37 -10.57 -5.08
C ILE A 8 11.32 -11.18 -6.48
N PRO A 9 11.80 -12.43 -6.71
CA PRO A 9 11.69 -13.04 -8.04
C PRO A 9 10.23 -13.18 -8.51
N GLU A 10 9.33 -13.62 -7.62
CA GLU A 10 7.90 -13.76 -7.93
C GLU A 10 7.27 -12.38 -8.19
N MET A 11 7.55 -11.38 -7.33
CA MET A 11 7.06 -10.01 -7.54
C MET A 11 7.53 -9.44 -8.89
N SER A 12 8.78 -9.70 -9.27
CA SER A 12 9.35 -9.26 -10.54
C SER A 12 8.68 -9.95 -11.72
N ALA A 13 8.42 -11.26 -11.62
CA ALA A 13 7.72 -12.01 -12.66
C ALA A 13 6.27 -11.51 -12.87
N ILE A 14 5.56 -11.20 -11.78
CA ILE A 14 4.20 -10.62 -11.85
C ILE A 14 4.26 -9.22 -12.49
N ALA A 15 5.24 -8.40 -12.13
CA ALA A 15 5.42 -7.07 -12.71
C ALA A 15 5.72 -7.15 -14.22
N SER A 16 6.62 -8.05 -14.63
CA SER A 16 6.90 -8.30 -16.06
C SER A 16 5.64 -8.73 -16.79
N SER A 17 4.87 -9.69 -16.25
CA SER A 17 3.63 -10.14 -16.90
C SER A 17 2.59 -9.02 -17.06
N MET A 18 2.53 -8.06 -16.14
CA MET A 18 1.70 -6.86 -16.30
C MET A 18 2.21 -5.97 -17.43
N LEU A 19 3.52 -5.70 -17.47
CA LEU A 19 4.14 -4.87 -18.51
C LEU A 19 4.04 -5.51 -19.90
N ASP A 20 4.22 -6.83 -20.01
CA ASP A 20 4.04 -7.58 -21.27
C ASP A 20 2.62 -7.41 -21.81
N LYS A 21 1.60 -7.41 -20.93
CA LYS A 21 0.21 -7.16 -21.34
C LYS A 21 0.02 -5.74 -21.85
N TRP A 22 0.68 -4.76 -21.23
CA TRP A 22 0.65 -3.37 -21.69
C TRP A 22 1.30 -3.22 -23.06
N GLU A 23 2.44 -3.89 -23.31
CA GLU A 23 3.09 -3.91 -24.63
C GLU A 23 2.20 -4.53 -25.70
N VAL A 24 1.57 -5.67 -25.41
CA VAL A 24 0.62 -6.33 -26.33
C VAL A 24 -0.59 -5.43 -26.63
N GLN A 25 -1.11 -4.74 -25.61
CA GLN A 25 -2.23 -3.81 -25.76
C GLN A 25 -1.86 -2.57 -26.58
N GLY A 26 -0.64 -2.04 -26.40
CA GLY A 26 -0.10 -0.94 -27.20
C GLY A 26 0.12 -1.34 -28.67
N GLY A 27 0.45 -2.61 -28.92
CA GLY A 27 0.70 -3.12 -30.27
C GLY A 27 1.85 -2.38 -30.96
N THR A 28 1.60 -1.79 -32.12
CA THR A 28 2.58 -0.98 -32.86
C THR A 28 2.44 0.54 -32.61
N HIS A 29 1.56 0.96 -31.71
CA HIS A 29 1.34 2.38 -31.44
C HIS A 29 2.50 2.96 -30.64
N THR A 30 2.86 4.21 -30.94
CA THR A 30 3.89 4.95 -30.18
C THR A 30 3.42 5.32 -28.77
N GLU A 31 2.10 5.44 -28.57
CA GLU A 31 1.47 5.82 -27.31
C GLU A 31 0.13 5.07 -27.15
N PHE A 32 -0.25 4.77 -25.91
CA PHE A 32 -1.57 4.21 -25.54
C PHE A 32 -1.95 4.63 -24.13
N GLU A 33 -3.25 4.58 -23.82
CA GLU A 33 -3.80 4.98 -22.53
C GLU A 33 -4.01 3.77 -21.62
N ILE A 34 -3.70 3.94 -20.33
CA ILE A 34 -3.95 2.95 -19.28
C ILE A 34 -4.68 3.57 -18.09
N ASP A 35 -5.59 2.81 -17.49
CA ASP A 35 -6.13 3.13 -16.17
C ASP A 35 -5.17 2.60 -15.10
N ALA A 36 -4.23 3.46 -14.67
CA ALA A 36 -3.23 3.10 -13.67
C ALA A 36 -3.85 2.57 -12.36
N SER A 37 -5.01 3.07 -11.94
CA SER A 37 -5.67 2.60 -10.71
C SER A 37 -6.11 1.14 -10.87
N LYS A 38 -6.78 0.82 -11.98
CA LYS A 38 -7.25 -0.53 -12.28
C LYS A 38 -6.10 -1.52 -12.44
N GLU A 39 -5.05 -1.11 -13.14
CA GLU A 39 -3.87 -1.95 -13.36
C GLU A 39 -3.14 -2.25 -12.04
N PHE A 40 -2.88 -1.23 -11.21
CA PHE A 40 -2.19 -1.45 -9.93
C PHE A 40 -3.04 -2.17 -8.88
N GLN A 41 -4.37 -2.09 -8.95
CA GLN A 41 -5.26 -2.95 -8.15
C GLN A 41 -5.11 -4.41 -8.54
N THR A 42 -5.09 -4.71 -9.84
CA THR A 42 -4.89 -6.08 -10.35
C THR A 42 -3.50 -6.60 -9.95
N PHE A 43 -2.46 -5.79 -10.18
CA PHE A 43 -1.09 -6.11 -9.81
C PHE A 43 -0.93 -6.40 -8.32
N SER A 44 -1.39 -5.51 -7.45
CA SER A 44 -1.27 -5.69 -6.00
C SER A 44 -2.05 -6.90 -5.50
N SER A 45 -3.19 -7.21 -6.13
CA SER A 45 -3.98 -8.41 -5.85
C SER A 45 -3.24 -9.69 -6.24
N ASP A 46 -2.60 -9.73 -7.41
CA ASP A 46 -1.83 -10.91 -7.84
C ASP A 46 -0.56 -11.09 -6.98
N VAL A 47 0.14 -10.00 -6.65
CA VAL A 47 1.30 -10.03 -5.75
C VAL A 47 0.93 -10.62 -4.40
N ILE A 48 -0.11 -10.11 -3.72
CA ILE A 48 -0.47 -10.62 -2.40
C ILE A 48 -0.96 -12.07 -2.48
N SER A 49 -1.76 -12.44 -3.49
CA SER A 49 -2.22 -13.83 -3.68
C SER A 49 -1.06 -14.80 -3.82
N ARG A 50 -0.10 -14.52 -4.71
CA ARG A 50 1.02 -15.45 -4.96
C ARG A 50 2.03 -15.47 -3.85
N VAL A 51 2.47 -14.29 -3.42
CA VAL A 51 3.57 -14.15 -2.47
C VAL A 51 3.15 -14.52 -1.06
N ALA A 52 1.93 -14.16 -0.62
CA ALA A 52 1.49 -14.47 0.72
C ALA A 52 0.81 -15.84 0.80
N PHE A 53 0.10 -16.29 -0.23
CA PHE A 53 -0.76 -17.48 -0.12
C PHE A 53 -0.41 -18.62 -1.07
N GLY A 54 0.59 -18.44 -1.95
CA GLY A 54 0.93 -19.43 -2.96
C GLY A 54 -0.21 -19.70 -3.94
N SER A 55 -1.19 -18.80 -4.00
CA SER A 55 -2.40 -18.90 -4.81
C SER A 55 -2.36 -17.92 -5.96
N SER A 56 -3.14 -18.14 -7.01
CA SER A 56 -3.28 -17.14 -8.09
C SER A 56 -4.26 -16.03 -7.72
N TYR A 57 -4.20 -14.88 -8.42
CA TYR A 57 -5.27 -13.88 -8.36
C TYR A 57 -6.66 -14.49 -8.59
N GLU A 58 -6.82 -15.39 -9.57
CA GLU A 58 -8.13 -15.98 -9.91
C GLU A 58 -8.69 -16.82 -8.77
N GLU A 59 -7.83 -17.52 -8.01
CA GLU A 59 -8.22 -18.25 -6.80
C GLU A 59 -8.69 -17.30 -5.68
N GLY A 60 -8.02 -16.14 -5.52
CA GLY A 60 -8.35 -15.11 -4.52
C GLY A 60 -9.44 -14.12 -4.93
N LYS A 61 -9.84 -14.07 -6.20
CA LYS A 61 -10.72 -13.06 -6.79
C LYS A 61 -12.05 -12.92 -6.08
N ARG A 62 -12.65 -14.05 -5.67
CA ARG A 62 -13.90 -14.05 -4.91
C ARG A 62 -13.74 -13.36 -3.55
N VAL A 63 -12.60 -13.55 -2.87
CA VAL A 63 -12.31 -12.91 -1.59
C VAL A 63 -12.23 -11.39 -1.76
N PHE A 64 -11.51 -10.90 -2.78
CA PHE A 64 -11.39 -9.47 -3.05
C PHE A 64 -12.75 -8.81 -3.34
N GLN A 65 -13.59 -9.43 -4.17
CA GLN A 65 -14.93 -8.91 -4.49
C GLN A 65 -15.82 -8.80 -3.24
N LEU A 66 -15.79 -9.84 -2.38
CA LEU A 66 -16.54 -9.84 -1.13
C LEU A 66 -16.01 -8.77 -0.16
N GLN A 67 -14.69 -8.56 -0.11
CA GLN A 67 -14.07 -7.52 0.71
C GLN A 67 -14.43 -6.11 0.21
N GLU A 68 -14.46 -5.85 -1.09
CA GLU A 68 -14.94 -4.57 -1.64
C GLU A 68 -16.36 -4.24 -1.19
N GLU A 69 -17.26 -5.22 -1.22
CA GLU A 69 -18.62 -5.03 -0.71
C GLU A 69 -18.63 -4.78 0.81
N GLN A 70 -17.81 -5.54 1.56
CA GLN A 70 -17.64 -5.35 3.00
C GLN A 70 -17.14 -3.94 3.34
N ILE A 71 -16.20 -3.39 2.57
CA ILE A 71 -15.68 -2.02 2.73
C ILE A 71 -16.78 -0.99 2.50
N LYS A 72 -17.59 -1.14 1.44
CA LYS A 72 -18.73 -0.24 1.18
C LYS A 72 -19.70 -0.22 2.36
N LEU A 73 -20.02 -1.38 2.91
CA LEU A 73 -20.88 -1.49 4.09
C LEU A 73 -20.22 -0.94 5.36
N ALA A 74 -18.89 -1.05 5.51
CA ALA A 74 -18.14 -0.48 6.63
C ALA A 74 -18.10 1.04 6.58
N LEU A 75 -17.84 1.63 5.40
CA LEU A 75 -17.89 3.08 5.17
C LEU A 75 -19.27 3.66 5.45
N LEU A 76 -20.34 2.98 5.03
CA LEU A 76 -21.70 3.37 5.38
C LEU A 76 -21.95 3.31 6.89
N ALA A 77 -21.40 2.31 7.59
CA ALA A 77 -21.49 2.22 9.04
C ALA A 77 -20.79 3.39 9.73
N MET A 78 -19.59 3.76 9.26
CA MET A 78 -18.82 4.89 9.81
C MET A 78 -19.55 6.22 9.65
N ARG A 79 -20.36 6.39 8.60
CA ARG A 79 -21.16 7.62 8.36
C ARG A 79 -22.51 7.64 9.07
N THR A 80 -22.93 6.53 9.68
CA THR A 80 -24.23 6.43 10.35
C THR A 80 -24.04 6.59 11.86
N PHE A 81 -24.98 7.24 12.55
CA PHE A 81 -24.97 7.31 14.00
C PHE A 81 -24.92 5.91 14.62
N TYR A 82 -23.92 5.68 15.46
CA TYR A 82 -23.75 4.42 16.17
C TYR A 82 -24.68 4.38 17.38
N PHE A 83 -25.71 3.54 17.30
CA PHE A 83 -26.52 3.15 18.45
C PHE A 83 -26.01 1.79 18.97
N PRO A 84 -25.57 1.69 20.25
CA PRO A 84 -25.16 0.43 20.85
C PRO A 84 -26.19 -0.68 20.61
N GLY A 85 -25.74 -1.88 20.25
CA GLY A 85 -26.62 -3.02 19.96
C GLY A 85 -27.24 -3.04 18.56
N PHE A 86 -27.29 -1.91 17.83
CA PHE A 86 -27.88 -1.85 16.49
C PHE A 86 -27.17 -2.75 15.46
N ARG A 87 -25.91 -3.12 15.72
CA ARG A 87 -25.16 -4.10 14.92
C ARG A 87 -25.77 -5.51 14.93
N PHE A 88 -26.54 -5.86 15.97
CA PHE A 88 -27.17 -7.18 16.13
C PHE A 88 -28.60 -7.21 15.61
N VAL A 89 -29.20 -6.05 15.34
CA VAL A 89 -30.54 -5.96 14.77
C VAL A 89 -30.51 -6.56 13.35
N PRO A 90 -31.44 -7.47 13.00
CA PRO A 90 -31.39 -8.25 11.77
C PRO A 90 -31.84 -7.44 10.53
N THR A 91 -31.33 -6.22 10.37
CA THR A 91 -31.53 -5.37 9.19
C THR A 91 -30.91 -6.01 7.95
N LYS A 92 -31.40 -5.65 6.75
CA LYS A 92 -30.83 -6.14 5.48
C LYS A 92 -29.31 -5.93 5.40
N LYS A 93 -28.82 -4.77 5.84
CA LYS A 93 -27.38 -4.42 5.87
C LYS A 93 -26.59 -5.30 6.85
N ASN A 94 -27.11 -5.53 8.06
CA ASN A 94 -26.41 -6.37 9.06
C ASN A 94 -26.42 -7.85 8.67
N ARG A 95 -27.54 -8.36 8.13
CA ARG A 95 -27.61 -9.72 7.57
C ARG A 95 -26.59 -9.89 6.44
N ARG A 96 -26.49 -8.91 5.54
CA ARG A 96 -25.51 -8.95 4.45
C ARG A 96 -24.06 -8.89 4.97
N ARG A 97 -23.75 -8.03 5.94
CA ARG A 97 -22.41 -8.01 6.60
C ARG A 97 -22.05 -9.37 7.20
N HIS A 98 -23.01 -10.03 7.84
CA HIS A 98 -22.80 -11.35 8.42
C HIS A 98 -22.58 -12.42 7.34
N SER A 99 -23.42 -12.47 6.30
CA SER A 99 -23.24 -13.41 5.19
C SER A 99 -21.94 -13.19 4.45
N LEU A 100 -21.55 -11.93 4.16
CA LEU A 100 -20.26 -11.60 3.57
C LEU A 100 -19.09 -12.12 4.40
N ASN A 101 -19.14 -11.96 5.72
CA ASN A 101 -18.08 -12.46 6.58
C ASN A 101 -17.98 -13.99 6.54
N GLN A 102 -19.12 -14.69 6.53
CA GLN A 102 -19.15 -16.14 6.39
C GLN A 102 -18.64 -16.62 5.02
N GLU A 103 -19.05 -15.95 3.94
CA GLU A 103 -18.59 -16.24 2.57
C GLU A 103 -17.07 -16.03 2.44
N ILE A 104 -16.54 -14.93 2.95
CA ILE A 104 -15.08 -14.66 2.96
C ILE A 104 -14.34 -15.75 3.72
N ARG A 105 -14.78 -16.09 4.93
CA ARG A 105 -14.15 -17.15 5.75
C ARG A 105 -14.21 -18.51 5.05
N SER A 106 -15.33 -18.84 4.41
CA SER A 106 -15.48 -20.10 3.66
C SER A 106 -14.55 -20.15 2.45
N SER A 107 -14.45 -19.06 1.68
CA SER A 107 -13.52 -18.97 0.55
C SER A 107 -12.06 -19.09 1.00
N LEU A 108 -11.67 -18.40 2.07
CA LEU A 108 -10.32 -18.49 2.62
C LEU A 108 -10.01 -19.89 3.16
N ARG A 109 -10.96 -20.54 3.83
CA ARG A 109 -10.78 -21.93 4.29
C ARG A 109 -10.50 -22.87 3.12
N LYS A 110 -11.27 -22.76 2.03
CA LYS A 110 -11.03 -23.55 0.80
C LYS A 110 -9.67 -23.28 0.19
N LEU A 111 -9.23 -22.01 0.16
CA LEU A 111 -7.90 -21.66 -0.33
C LEU A 111 -6.79 -22.28 0.52
N ILE A 112 -6.95 -22.27 1.85
CA ILE A 112 -6.01 -22.89 2.77
C ILE A 112 -6.01 -24.41 2.61
N GLU A 113 -7.16 -25.05 2.38
CA GLU A 113 -7.22 -26.51 2.14
C GLU A 113 -6.54 -26.90 0.82
N ILE A 114 -6.75 -26.14 -0.25
CA ILE A 114 -6.16 -26.39 -1.58
C ILE A 114 -4.65 -26.14 -1.56
N ASN A 115 -4.24 -25.01 -1.00
CA ASN A 115 -2.86 -24.55 -1.08
C ASN A 115 -2.04 -24.95 0.14
N GLY A 116 -2.64 -25.39 1.25
CA GLY A 116 -1.96 -25.68 2.50
C GLY A 116 -0.85 -26.71 2.34
N ARG A 117 -1.10 -27.82 1.65
CA ARG A 117 -0.08 -28.84 1.39
C ARG A 117 1.07 -28.33 0.51
N LYS A 118 0.75 -27.51 -0.51
CA LYS A 118 1.77 -26.88 -1.37
C LYS A 118 2.55 -25.79 -0.61
N CYS A 119 1.91 -25.15 0.35
CA CYS A 119 2.46 -24.03 1.09
C CYS A 119 3.29 -24.46 2.29
N GLU A 120 3.07 -25.66 2.84
CA GLU A 120 3.86 -26.20 3.96
C GLU A 120 5.36 -26.25 3.67
N ASP A 121 5.75 -26.55 2.43
CA ASP A 121 7.15 -26.55 1.97
C ASP A 121 7.61 -25.17 1.45
N SER A 122 6.67 -24.22 1.34
CA SER A 122 6.92 -22.91 0.77
C SER A 122 7.30 -21.90 1.86
N LYS A 123 8.14 -20.92 1.50
CA LYS A 123 8.47 -19.78 2.37
C LYS A 123 7.46 -18.62 2.25
N ASN A 124 6.23 -18.90 1.83
CA ASN A 124 5.16 -17.89 1.75
C ASN A 124 4.47 -17.71 3.11
N LEU A 125 3.71 -16.63 3.27
CA LEU A 125 3.11 -16.25 4.55
C LEU A 125 2.15 -17.32 5.10
N LEU A 126 1.35 -17.95 4.25
CA LEU A 126 0.44 -19.03 4.64
C LEU A 126 1.20 -20.26 5.14
N GLY A 127 2.25 -20.68 4.44
CA GLY A 127 3.12 -21.78 4.88
C GLY A 127 3.77 -21.51 6.24
N LEU A 128 4.15 -20.25 6.49
CA LEU A 128 4.70 -19.83 7.78
C LEU A 128 3.65 -19.89 8.90
N MET A 129 2.41 -19.47 8.65
CA MET A 129 1.33 -19.57 9.64
C MET A 129 0.92 -21.04 9.90
N LEU A 130 0.90 -21.88 8.86
CA LEU A 130 0.59 -23.32 8.98
C LEU A 130 1.71 -24.11 9.67
N SER A 131 2.97 -23.74 9.49
CA SER A 131 4.07 -24.36 10.24
C SER A 131 4.07 -23.92 11.70
N ALA A 132 3.76 -22.64 11.98
CA ALA A 132 3.60 -22.14 13.35
C ALA A 132 2.47 -22.86 14.10
N SER A 133 1.34 -23.19 13.43
CA SER A 133 0.22 -23.90 14.07
C SER A 133 0.52 -25.36 14.46
N LYS A 134 1.54 -25.97 13.85
CA LYS A 134 2.01 -27.31 14.19
C LYS A 134 3.01 -27.33 15.36
N THR A 135 3.52 -26.17 15.76
CA THR A 135 4.50 -26.08 16.85
C THR A 135 3.76 -26.09 18.18
N ASP A 136 4.20 -26.93 19.13
CA ASP A 136 3.62 -27.00 20.46
C ASP A 136 4.28 -25.96 21.38
N ASN A 137 3.96 -24.69 21.14
CA ASN A 137 4.41 -23.57 21.95
C ASN A 137 3.26 -22.59 22.22
N GLU A 138 3.50 -21.60 23.09
CA GLU A 138 2.51 -20.57 23.45
C GLU A 138 2.05 -19.71 22.27
N PHE A 139 2.73 -19.79 21.12
CA PHE A 139 2.43 -19.03 19.91
C PHE A 139 1.68 -19.85 18.84
N LYS A 140 1.14 -21.01 19.22
CA LYS A 140 0.35 -21.86 18.32
C LYS A 140 -0.88 -21.12 17.81
N MET A 141 -0.94 -20.92 16.49
CA MET A 141 -2.11 -20.31 15.84
C MET A 141 -3.18 -21.35 15.50
N GLY A 142 -4.41 -21.09 15.91
CA GLY A 142 -5.57 -21.89 15.50
C GLY A 142 -5.94 -21.66 14.03
N ILE A 143 -6.58 -22.63 13.37
CA ILE A 143 -7.01 -22.49 11.97
C ILE A 143 -7.92 -21.28 11.74
N GLU A 144 -8.78 -20.95 12.71
CA GLU A 144 -9.66 -19.78 12.62
C GLU A 144 -8.87 -18.46 12.69
N GLU A 145 -7.80 -18.40 13.49
CA GLU A 145 -6.90 -17.25 13.57
C GLU A 145 -6.12 -17.08 12.28
N ILE A 146 -5.64 -18.19 11.68
CA ILE A 146 -4.99 -18.17 10.37
C ILE A 146 -5.95 -17.60 9.31
N ILE A 147 -7.22 -18.02 9.30
CA ILE A 147 -8.23 -17.47 8.38
C ILE A 147 -8.41 -15.96 8.58
N ASP A 148 -8.44 -15.48 9.83
CA ASP A 148 -8.59 -14.06 10.14
C ASP A 148 -7.36 -13.23 9.76
N GLU A 149 -6.15 -13.77 9.94
CA GLU A 149 -4.92 -13.15 9.43
C GLU A 149 -4.90 -13.12 7.91
N CYS A 150 -5.23 -14.23 7.23
CA CYS A 150 -5.34 -14.27 5.77
C CYS A 150 -6.29 -13.17 5.26
N LYS A 151 -7.48 -13.04 5.87
CA LYS A 151 -8.44 -11.99 5.53
C LYS A 151 -7.81 -10.59 5.66
N THR A 152 -7.06 -10.35 6.73
CA THR A 152 -6.39 -9.07 6.97
C THR A 152 -5.33 -8.77 5.92
N PHE A 153 -4.48 -9.74 5.58
CA PHE A 153 -3.44 -9.58 4.56
C PHE A 153 -4.01 -9.35 3.15
N TYR A 154 -5.04 -10.08 2.75
CA TYR A 154 -5.76 -9.85 1.48
C TYR A 154 -6.29 -8.41 1.39
N PHE A 155 -6.85 -7.89 2.47
CA PHE A 155 -7.38 -6.53 2.53
C PHE A 155 -6.27 -5.47 2.53
N ALA A 156 -5.34 -5.58 3.49
CA ALA A 156 -4.32 -4.56 3.72
C ALA A 156 -3.30 -4.51 2.57
N GLY A 157 -2.94 -5.66 1.98
CA GLY A 157 -1.90 -5.73 0.95
C GLY A 157 -2.32 -5.17 -0.41
N LYS A 158 -3.61 -5.23 -0.75
CA LYS A 158 -4.14 -4.80 -2.06
C LYS A 158 -4.30 -3.29 -2.13
N GLU A 159 -5.23 -2.74 -1.35
CA GLU A 159 -5.75 -1.38 -1.58
C GLU A 159 -4.71 -0.29 -1.28
N THR A 160 -3.91 -0.46 -0.21
CA THR A 160 -2.92 0.57 0.14
C THR A 160 -1.77 0.60 -0.86
N THR A 161 -1.31 -0.57 -1.33
CA THR A 161 -0.20 -0.68 -2.28
C THR A 161 -0.61 -0.18 -3.65
N ALA A 162 -1.81 -0.55 -4.12
CA ALA A 162 -2.34 -0.07 -5.39
C ALA A 162 -2.42 1.46 -5.41
N ASN A 163 -3.01 2.07 -4.38
CA ASN A 163 -3.12 3.52 -4.28
C ASN A 163 -1.75 4.22 -4.25
N LEU A 164 -0.77 3.67 -3.52
CA LEU A 164 0.59 4.21 -3.50
C LEU A 164 1.20 4.20 -4.91
N LEU A 165 1.10 3.09 -5.63
CA LEU A 165 1.67 2.95 -6.98
C LEU A 165 0.97 3.86 -7.99
N THR A 166 -0.35 4.01 -7.91
CA THR A 166 -1.12 4.94 -8.73
C THR A 166 -0.64 6.38 -8.53
N TRP A 167 -0.55 6.86 -7.28
CA TRP A 167 -0.08 8.22 -7.00
C TRP A 167 1.40 8.42 -7.37
N ALA A 168 2.26 7.43 -7.11
CA ALA A 168 3.68 7.51 -7.44
C ALA A 168 3.88 7.62 -8.96
N THR A 169 3.13 6.83 -9.74
CA THR A 169 3.21 6.84 -11.21
C THR A 169 2.69 8.15 -11.77
N LEU A 170 1.57 8.67 -11.25
CA LEU A 170 1.04 9.98 -11.62
C LEU A 170 2.04 11.10 -11.31
N LEU A 171 2.66 11.09 -10.13
CA LEU A 171 3.67 12.08 -9.74
C LEU A 171 4.90 12.02 -10.64
N LEU A 172 5.38 10.84 -11.00
CA LEU A 172 6.49 10.68 -11.94
C LEU A 172 6.13 11.21 -13.34
N ALA A 173 4.91 10.95 -13.82
CA ALA A 173 4.43 11.47 -15.10
C ALA A 173 4.36 13.01 -15.12
N LEU A 174 3.99 13.63 -13.99
CA LEU A 174 3.94 15.09 -13.84
C LEU A 174 5.32 15.75 -13.60
N HIS A 175 6.32 14.97 -13.18
CA HIS A 175 7.65 15.46 -12.81
C HIS A 175 8.75 14.73 -13.59
N LYS A 176 8.87 15.04 -14.88
CA LYS A 176 9.80 14.39 -15.81
C LYS A 176 11.25 14.32 -15.32
N GLU A 177 11.75 15.39 -14.69
CA GLU A 177 13.09 15.40 -14.08
C GLU A 177 13.30 14.25 -13.07
N TRP A 178 12.27 13.95 -12.26
CA TRP A 178 12.30 12.88 -11.27
C TRP A 178 12.12 11.50 -11.89
N GLN A 179 11.30 11.41 -12.95
CA GLN A 179 11.21 10.20 -13.76
C GLN A 179 12.56 9.83 -14.37
N ASP A 180 13.25 10.79 -14.98
CA ASP A 180 14.54 10.56 -15.63
C ASP A 180 15.63 10.19 -14.61
N LYS A 181 15.63 10.82 -13.43
CA LYS A 181 16.50 10.46 -12.31
C LYS A 181 16.25 9.04 -11.80
N ALA A 182 14.99 8.68 -11.58
CA ALA A 182 14.62 7.34 -11.12
C ALA A 182 14.97 6.28 -12.17
N HIS A 183 14.68 6.54 -13.44
CA HIS A 183 15.07 5.65 -14.55
C HIS A 183 16.59 5.49 -14.65
N GLY A 184 17.34 6.59 -14.56
CA GLY A 184 18.81 6.58 -14.56
C GLY A 184 19.39 5.77 -13.39
N GLU A 185 18.83 5.91 -12.18
CA GLU A 185 19.22 5.09 -11.02
C GLU A 185 18.99 3.60 -11.27
N VAL A 186 17.79 3.23 -11.72
CA VAL A 186 17.46 1.82 -12.00
C VAL A 186 18.39 1.25 -13.06
N TYR A 187 18.67 2.00 -14.12
CA TYR A 187 19.59 1.59 -15.18
C TYR A 187 21.02 1.37 -14.65
N GLN A 188 21.52 2.25 -13.79
CA GLN A 188 22.87 2.15 -13.21
C GLN A 188 22.99 1.01 -12.20
N VAL A 189 21.98 0.81 -11.36
CA VAL A 189 22.01 -0.15 -10.24
C VAL A 189 21.67 -1.57 -10.71
N CYS A 190 20.66 -1.73 -11.57
CA CYS A 190 20.21 -3.04 -12.04
C CYS A 190 20.90 -3.44 -13.35
N GLY A 191 21.26 -2.49 -14.20
CA GLY A 191 21.73 -2.73 -15.57
C GLY A 191 20.58 -2.78 -16.58
N LYS A 192 20.92 -2.72 -17.88
CA LYS A 192 19.96 -2.51 -18.98
C LYS A 192 18.89 -3.61 -19.16
N HIS A 193 19.21 -4.86 -18.80
CA HIS A 193 18.37 -6.03 -19.09
C HIS A 193 18.18 -6.95 -17.89
N LYS A 194 18.28 -6.42 -16.67
CA LYS A 194 18.12 -7.22 -15.45
C LYS A 194 17.01 -6.65 -14.60
N HIS A 195 16.18 -7.55 -14.08
CA HIS A 195 15.20 -7.19 -13.06
C HIS A 195 15.90 -6.81 -11.74
N PRO A 196 15.27 -5.94 -10.94
CA PRO A 196 15.70 -5.72 -9.56
C PRO A 196 15.76 -7.05 -8.78
N ASN A 197 16.73 -7.16 -7.87
CA ASN A 197 16.95 -8.30 -7.02
C ASN A 197 17.13 -7.86 -5.55
N ALA A 198 17.23 -8.84 -4.65
CA ALA A 198 17.32 -8.57 -3.22
C ALA A 198 18.51 -7.71 -2.79
N GLU A 199 19.65 -7.83 -3.48
CA GLU A 199 20.83 -7.05 -3.16
C GLU A 199 20.69 -5.61 -3.65
N ASN A 200 20.18 -5.43 -4.87
CA ASN A 200 20.21 -4.14 -5.55
C ASN A 200 19.06 -3.19 -5.13
N LEU A 201 17.93 -3.70 -4.65
CA LEU A 201 16.79 -2.87 -4.21
C LEU A 201 17.18 -1.88 -3.11
N SER A 202 18.10 -2.27 -2.23
CA SER A 202 18.58 -1.42 -1.14
C SER A 202 19.36 -0.19 -1.63
N SER A 203 19.87 -0.25 -2.87
CA SER A 203 20.64 0.80 -3.52
C SER A 203 19.78 1.80 -4.32
N LEU A 204 18.48 1.53 -4.51
CA LEU A 204 17.54 2.41 -5.22
C LEU A 204 17.05 3.56 -4.33
N LYS A 205 17.94 4.52 -4.05
CA LYS A 205 17.71 5.64 -3.14
C LYS A 205 16.68 6.63 -3.69
N ILE A 206 16.76 6.97 -4.97
CA ILE A 206 15.86 7.90 -5.65
C ILE A 206 14.46 7.30 -5.74
N VAL A 207 14.32 6.03 -6.14
CA VAL A 207 13.02 5.35 -6.15
C VAL A 207 12.41 5.35 -4.75
N ASN A 208 13.20 5.05 -3.71
CA ASN A 208 12.73 5.09 -2.32
C ASN A 208 12.31 6.50 -1.87
N MET A 209 13.02 7.55 -2.31
CA MET A 209 12.62 8.95 -2.06
C MET A 209 11.28 9.27 -2.71
N VAL A 210 11.06 8.85 -3.95
CA VAL A 210 9.78 9.06 -4.66
C VAL A 210 8.62 8.37 -3.91
N LEU A 211 8.81 7.11 -3.49
CA LEU A 211 7.77 6.39 -2.74
C LEU A 211 7.48 7.05 -1.39
N LYS A 212 8.52 7.47 -0.66
CA LYS A 212 8.35 8.17 0.63
C LYS A 212 7.67 9.52 0.48
N GLU A 213 8.00 10.28 -0.57
CA GLU A 213 7.37 11.57 -0.83
C GLU A 213 5.91 11.40 -1.27
N THR A 214 5.63 10.36 -2.04
CA THR A 214 4.25 9.97 -2.38
C THR A 214 3.46 9.64 -1.12
N LEU A 215 4.01 8.84 -0.20
CA LEU A 215 3.37 8.54 1.09
C LEU A 215 3.20 9.79 1.97
N ARG A 216 4.10 10.77 1.87
CA ARG A 216 4.00 12.04 2.61
C ARG A 216 2.85 12.92 2.08
N LEU A 217 2.62 12.91 0.77
CA LEU A 217 1.61 13.74 0.11
C LEU A 217 0.23 13.06 0.06
N TYR A 218 0.20 11.77 -0.25
CA TYR A 218 -1.00 10.97 -0.52
C TYR A 218 -0.94 9.64 0.26
N PRO A 219 -0.96 9.67 1.61
CA PRO A 219 -0.95 8.45 2.41
C PRO A 219 -2.24 7.65 2.17
N PRO A 220 -2.18 6.35 1.79
CA PRO A 220 -3.38 5.53 1.59
C PRO A 220 -4.21 5.33 2.87
N ALA A 221 -3.56 5.36 4.05
CA ALA A 221 -4.21 5.29 5.35
C ALA A 221 -4.26 6.68 6.01
N LEU A 222 -5.44 7.30 6.02
CA LEU A 222 -5.61 8.71 6.41
C LEU A 222 -5.49 8.96 7.91
N PHE A 223 -5.95 8.04 8.75
CA PHE A 223 -5.90 8.19 10.21
C PHE A 223 -5.80 6.84 10.90
N ILE A 224 -5.26 6.88 12.11
CA ILE A 224 -5.21 5.76 13.02
C ILE A 224 -6.00 6.13 14.28
N ASN A 225 -6.87 5.24 14.73
CA ASN A 225 -7.69 5.46 15.91
C ASN A 225 -6.97 4.98 17.19
N ARG A 226 -7.14 5.72 18.28
CA ARG A 226 -6.70 5.33 19.63
C ARG A 226 -7.83 5.55 20.62
N THR A 227 -8.16 4.54 21.41
CA THR A 227 -9.12 4.67 22.52
C THR A 227 -8.35 4.79 23.82
N VAL A 228 -8.74 5.75 24.67
CA VAL A 228 -8.08 5.98 25.95
C VAL A 228 -8.60 4.96 26.97
N THR A 229 -7.71 4.08 27.40
CA THR A 229 -8.00 3.01 28.38
C THR A 229 -7.58 3.34 29.80
N ARG A 230 -6.76 4.38 29.97
CA ARG A 230 -6.27 4.90 31.26
C ARG A 230 -5.92 6.38 31.10
N ASP A 231 -5.96 7.11 32.21
CA ASP A 231 -5.57 8.51 32.24
C ASP A 231 -4.14 8.66 31.69
N VAL A 232 -3.97 9.59 30.74
CA VAL A 232 -2.70 9.78 30.05
C VAL A 232 -2.39 11.26 29.90
N LYS A 233 -1.14 11.63 30.20
CA LYS A 233 -0.62 12.96 29.94
C LYS A 233 0.05 13.01 28.57
N LEU A 234 -0.54 13.74 27.63
CA LEU A 234 0.00 13.95 26.29
C LEU A 234 0.53 15.38 26.17
N GLY A 235 1.82 15.56 26.40
CA GLY A 235 2.45 16.87 26.47
C GLY A 235 1.90 17.69 27.65
N LYS A 236 1.14 18.75 27.35
CA LYS A 236 0.47 19.59 28.36
C LYS A 236 -0.99 19.22 28.61
N LEU A 237 -1.52 18.24 27.89
CA LEU A 237 -2.92 17.83 28.00
C LEU A 237 -3.03 16.61 28.92
N ASP A 238 -3.91 16.69 29.92
CA ASP A 238 -4.32 15.55 30.71
C ASP A 238 -5.60 14.98 30.10
N ILE A 239 -5.52 13.72 29.63
CA ILE A 239 -6.60 13.05 28.92
C ILE A 239 -7.14 11.92 29.81
N PRO A 240 -8.40 12.02 30.28
CA PRO A 240 -8.98 11.02 31.17
C PRO A 240 -9.39 9.73 30.45
N ALA A 241 -9.49 8.64 31.19
CA ALA A 241 -10.00 7.33 30.76
C ALA A 241 -11.53 7.33 30.56
N ASP A 242 -12.03 8.22 29.72
CA ASP A 242 -13.46 8.38 29.43
C ASP A 242 -13.95 7.51 28.25
N GLY A 243 -13.09 6.61 27.76
CA GLY A 243 -13.40 5.72 26.63
C GLY A 243 -13.50 6.43 25.28
N LYS A 244 -13.15 7.72 25.19
CA LYS A 244 -13.16 8.44 23.90
C LYS A 244 -12.06 7.94 22.97
N SER A 245 -12.38 8.01 21.68
CA SER A 245 -11.44 7.71 20.60
C SER A 245 -10.87 8.98 20.01
N TYR A 246 -9.55 9.01 19.83
CA TYR A 246 -8.79 10.08 19.20
C TYR A 246 -8.28 9.61 17.84
N HIS A 247 -8.42 10.48 16.83
CA HIS A 247 -7.96 10.24 15.47
C HIS A 247 -6.58 10.86 15.29
N LEU A 248 -5.56 10.03 15.03
CA LEU A 248 -4.22 10.47 14.66
C LEU A 248 -4.15 10.50 13.13
N GLY A 249 -4.27 11.68 12.54
CA GLY A 249 -4.19 11.86 11.09
C GLY A 249 -2.77 11.74 10.55
N ALA A 250 -2.58 10.97 9.48
CA ALA A 250 -1.39 11.03 8.66
C ALA A 250 -1.46 12.31 7.81
N TYR A 251 -0.87 13.40 8.29
CA TYR A 251 -0.69 14.70 7.63
C TYR A 251 -1.80 15.13 6.65
N PHE A 252 -2.71 15.99 7.11
CA PHE A 252 -3.78 16.56 6.29
C PHE A 252 -3.50 18.05 6.05
N PRO A 253 -3.31 18.50 4.79
CA PRO A 253 -3.58 19.88 4.41
C PRO A 253 -4.63 19.91 3.31
N LEU A 254 -5.80 19.28 3.51
CA LEU A 254 -6.91 19.34 2.56
C LEU A 254 -8.23 19.61 3.29
N GLY A 255 -8.31 20.75 3.98
CA GLY A 255 -9.59 21.19 4.56
C GLY A 255 -9.59 22.54 5.28
N LEU A 256 -8.45 23.01 5.79
CA LEU A 256 -8.29 24.38 6.32
C LEU A 256 -6.93 24.90 5.89
N ALA A 257 -6.83 25.33 4.63
CA ALA A 257 -5.71 26.11 4.16
C ALA A 257 -5.73 27.48 4.85
N LEU A 258 -5.16 27.58 6.06
CA LEU A 258 -4.62 28.85 6.50
C LEU A 258 -3.54 29.24 5.46
N PRO A 259 -3.64 30.40 4.79
CA PRO A 259 -2.67 30.83 3.76
C PRO A 259 -1.21 30.79 4.24
N SER A 260 -1.00 30.85 5.57
CA SER A 260 0.31 30.75 6.21
C SER A 260 0.96 29.36 6.13
N VAL A 261 0.20 28.28 5.90
CA VAL A 261 0.71 26.89 5.84
C VAL A 261 1.15 26.53 4.42
N LEU A 262 0.37 26.89 3.40
CA LEU A 262 0.76 26.75 1.99
C LEU A 262 2.02 27.55 1.66
N GLY A 263 2.11 28.79 2.17
CA GLY A 263 3.33 29.60 2.06
C GLY A 263 4.52 29.04 2.86
N ARG A 264 4.29 28.22 3.90
CA ARG A 264 5.34 27.50 4.63
C ARG A 264 5.76 26.22 3.92
N ILE A 265 4.84 25.50 3.28
CA ILE A 265 5.13 24.32 2.45
C ILE A 265 5.93 24.73 1.21
N LEU A 266 5.56 25.79 0.51
CA LEU A 266 6.33 26.29 -0.64
C LEU A 266 7.70 26.85 -0.22
N ARG A 267 7.82 27.50 0.95
CA ARG A 267 9.11 27.93 1.50
C ARG A 267 9.98 26.77 1.98
N TRP A 268 9.39 25.75 2.57
CA TRP A 268 10.08 24.54 3.02
C TRP A 268 10.51 23.67 1.83
N LEU A 269 9.67 23.50 0.80
CA LEU A 269 10.06 22.93 -0.50
C LEU A 269 11.19 23.73 -1.16
N ARG A 270 11.36 25.02 -0.86
CA ARG A 270 12.50 25.81 -1.35
C ARG A 270 13.76 25.70 -0.48
N GLN A 271 13.62 25.40 0.81
CA GLN A 271 14.72 25.34 1.79
C GLN A 271 15.28 23.92 1.98
N SER A 272 14.42 22.90 2.08
CA SER A 272 14.84 21.49 2.16
C SER A 272 15.66 21.07 0.94
N TRP A 273 15.39 21.69 -0.21
CA TRP A 273 16.10 21.46 -1.47
C TRP A 273 17.43 22.22 -1.60
N ARG A 274 17.69 23.25 -0.76
CA ARG A 274 18.99 23.92 -0.66
C ARG A 274 19.91 23.29 0.38
N LEU A 275 19.35 22.77 1.47
CA LEU A 275 20.13 22.30 2.61
C LEU A 275 20.83 20.93 2.37
N GLN A 276 20.45 20.18 1.34
CA GLN A 276 21.19 18.99 0.90
C GLN A 276 22.35 19.29 -0.08
N TRP A 277 22.56 20.55 -0.46
CA TRP A 277 23.57 20.98 -1.45
C TRP A 277 24.70 21.85 -0.88
N SER A 278 25.11 21.60 0.38
CA SER A 278 26.17 22.39 1.05
C SER A 278 27.40 21.60 1.52
N SER A 279 27.67 20.40 1.00
CA SER A 279 28.89 19.64 1.38
C SER A 279 29.83 19.29 0.23
N SER A 280 29.60 19.77 -0.99
CA SER A 280 30.56 19.61 -2.09
C SER A 280 30.52 20.86 -2.97
N GLY A 281 31.47 21.77 -2.75
CA GLY A 281 31.56 23.01 -3.50
C GLY A 281 31.95 22.79 -4.96
N LEU A 282 31.24 23.46 -5.87
CA LEU A 282 31.86 24.21 -6.96
C LEU A 282 31.01 25.45 -7.27
N ARG A 283 31.68 26.60 -7.35
CA ARG A 283 31.09 27.94 -7.51
C ARG A 283 30.59 28.18 -8.94
N LEU A 284 29.45 28.89 -9.00
CA LEU A 284 29.04 29.94 -9.94
C LEU A 284 29.44 29.82 -11.41
N MET A 285 28.43 29.84 -12.29
CA MET A 285 28.27 31.00 -13.16
C MET A 285 26.81 31.24 -13.54
N SER A 286 26.39 32.46 -13.28
CA SER A 286 25.14 33.07 -13.71
C SER A 286 25.13 33.28 -15.22
N HIS A 287 24.07 32.84 -15.91
CA HIS A 287 23.59 33.58 -17.07
C HIS A 287 22.06 33.45 -17.19
N ARG A 288 21.38 34.60 -17.05
CA ARG A 288 20.12 34.89 -17.74
C ARG A 288 20.42 35.02 -19.24
N PRO A 289 19.44 34.73 -20.11
CA PRO A 289 18.57 35.79 -20.66
C PRO A 289 17.08 35.37 -20.59
N MET A 290 16.06 36.19 -20.34
CA MET A 290 15.60 37.48 -20.89
C MET A 290 15.05 37.40 -22.34
N PHE A 291 13.71 37.56 -22.44
CA PHE A 291 12.86 37.87 -23.61
C PHE A 291 12.70 36.76 -24.69
N MET A 292 11.59 36.63 -25.44
CA MET A 292 10.44 37.50 -25.70
C MET A 292 9.23 36.67 -26.20
N ARG A 293 8.04 37.24 -26.03
CA ARG A 293 6.76 36.85 -26.65
C ARG A 293 6.86 36.57 -28.16
N ARG A 294 6.13 35.56 -28.63
CA ARG A 294 4.89 35.73 -29.41
C ARG A 294 4.00 34.51 -29.22
#